data_AF-A0A6V8R0Q3-F1
#
_entry.id   AF-A0A6V8R0Q3-F1
#
_cell.length_a   1.000
_cell.length_b   1.000
_cell.length_c   1.000
_cell.angle_alpha   90.00
_cell.angle_beta   90.00
_cell.angle_gamma   90.00
#
_symmetry.space_group_name_H-M   'P 1'
#
loop_
_entity.id
_entity.type
_entity.pdbx_description
1 polymer ?
#
loop_
_entity_poly.entity_id
_entity_poly.type
_entity_poly.pdbx_seq_one_letter_code
_entity_poly.pdbx_strand_id
1 'polypeptide(L)'
;MAPAPIDPAIVDVATPKKDTLPIPAPARQRLLKAGIDLSNGYPYRPSRPLYLQDVYKIRSADRKHIDAGTRADKSKKNLFAAATKITDITANIGTEIVGIQLKDLTPEQRDELALLIAERSVVFFRNQDISPQQQKELGKCLKYHKSQELQA
;
A
#
# COMPACT_ATOMS: atom_id res chain seq x y z
N MET A 1 11.02 11.65 12.22
CA MET A 1 11.09 12.10 10.81
C MET A 1 10.49 13.49 10.77
N ALA A 2 11.31 14.51 10.50
CA ALA A 2 10.84 15.89 10.46
C ALA A 2 9.72 16.02 9.41
N PRO A 3 8.72 16.87 9.66
CA PRO A 3 7.63 17.05 8.72
C PRO A 3 8.06 17.88 7.53
N ALA A 4 8.55 17.22 6.49
CA ALA A 4 8.76 17.87 5.20
C ALA A 4 7.41 17.95 4.46
N PRO A 5 7.14 19.06 3.74
CA PRO A 5 6.09 19.11 2.74
C PRO A 5 6.18 17.92 1.77
N ILE A 6 5.03 17.45 1.29
CA ILE A 6 4.98 16.37 0.28
C ILE A 6 5.72 16.79 -1.00
N ASP A 7 5.74 18.09 -1.28
CA ASP A 7 6.46 18.74 -2.37
C ASP A 7 7.15 20.01 -1.81
N PRO A 8 8.48 20.17 -1.99
CA PRO A 8 9.22 21.31 -1.44
C PRO A 8 8.76 22.67 -2.00
N ALA A 9 8.03 22.70 -3.12
CA ALA A 9 7.45 23.93 -3.66
C ALA A 9 6.26 24.46 -2.84
N ILE A 10 5.75 23.70 -1.86
CA ILE A 10 4.62 24.09 -1.02
C ILE A 10 5.16 24.57 0.32
N VAL A 11 5.17 25.89 0.49
CA VAL A 11 5.67 26.55 1.69
C VAL A 11 4.56 26.65 2.75
N ASP A 12 3.34 26.98 2.30
CA ASP A 12 2.19 27.22 3.18
C ASP A 12 1.44 25.92 3.51
N VAL A 13 1.90 25.26 4.56
CA VAL A 13 1.30 24.00 5.04
C VAL A 13 0.80 24.12 6.48
N ALA A 14 -0.31 23.45 6.76
CA ALA A 14 -0.68 23.18 8.14
C ALA A 14 0.34 22.21 8.75
N THR A 15 0.78 22.51 9.98
CA THR A 15 1.73 21.65 10.70
C THR A 15 1.13 20.27 10.93
N PRO A 16 1.93 19.20 10.77
CA PRO A 16 1.46 17.87 11.11
C PRO A 16 1.32 17.74 12.62
N LYS A 17 0.42 16.83 12.98
CA LYS A 17 0.12 16.53 14.37
C LYS A 17 -0.13 15.04 14.55
N LYS A 18 0.04 14.57 15.77
CA LYS A 18 -0.47 13.27 16.21
C LYS A 18 -1.76 13.52 16.98
N ASP A 19 -2.82 12.79 16.64
CA ASP A 19 -4.02 12.78 17.46
C ASP A 19 -3.91 11.72 18.56
N THR A 20 -4.85 11.71 19.50
CA THR A 20 -4.96 10.65 20.51
C THR A 20 -6.33 9.98 20.37
N LEU A 21 -6.42 8.99 19.48
CA LEU A 21 -7.65 8.22 19.30
C LEU A 21 -7.65 6.95 20.17
N PRO A 22 -8.82 6.50 20.68
CA PRO A 22 -8.91 5.23 21.38
C PRO A 22 -8.67 4.08 20.39
N ILE A 23 -7.62 3.30 20.64
CA ILE A 23 -7.25 2.16 19.79
C ILE A 23 -7.74 0.86 20.45
N PRO A 24 -8.55 0.04 19.76
CA PRO A 24 -8.94 -1.28 20.26
C PRO A 24 -7.72 -2.16 20.60
N ALA A 25 -7.83 -2.96 21.66
CA ALA A 25 -6.71 -3.77 22.16
C ALA A 25 -6.03 -4.65 21.09
N PRO A 26 -6.75 -5.34 20.18
CA PRO A 26 -6.11 -6.14 19.12
C PRO A 26 -5.29 -5.29 18.15
N ALA A 27 -5.81 -4.11 17.78
CA ALA A 27 -5.09 -3.18 16.90
C ALA A 27 -3.84 -2.62 17.60
N ARG A 28 -3.96 -2.25 18.88
CA ARG A 28 -2.83 -1.76 19.69
C ARG A 28 -1.70 -2.80 19.74
N GLN A 29 -2.03 -4.07 20.00
CA GLN A 29 -1.04 -5.16 20.03
C GLN A 29 -0.32 -5.31 18.68
N ARG A 30 -1.05 -5.27 17.56
CA ARG A 30 -0.45 -5.32 16.21
C ARG A 30 0.49 -4.15 15.95
N LEU A 31 0.10 -2.93 16.32
CA LEU A 31 0.92 -1.73 16.14
C LEU A 31 2.20 -1.78 16.99
N LEU A 32 2.08 -2.19 18.26
CA LEU A 32 3.23 -2.35 19.15
C LEU A 32 4.18 -3.46 18.66
N LYS A 33 3.63 -4.59 18.20
CA LYS A 33 4.41 -5.68 17.56
C LYS A 33 5.19 -5.16 16.34
N ALA A 34 4.61 -4.22 15.59
CA ALA A 34 5.24 -3.56 14.45
C ALA A 34 6.23 -2.43 14.83
N GLY A 35 6.53 -2.23 16.11
CA GLY A 35 7.45 -1.19 16.59
C GLY A 35 6.92 0.24 16.45
N ILE A 36 5.60 0.42 16.34
CA ILE A 36 5.00 1.76 16.22
C ILE A 36 4.90 2.40 17.60
N ASP A 37 5.54 3.55 17.76
CA ASP A 37 5.45 4.36 18.97
C ASP A 37 4.06 5.01 19.11
N LEU A 38 3.34 4.59 20.14
CA LEU A 38 2.02 5.09 20.52
C LEU A 38 2.06 6.07 21.72
N SER A 39 3.23 6.31 22.31
CA SER A 39 3.36 7.16 23.51
C SER A 39 3.00 8.62 23.24
N ASN A 40 3.36 9.10 22.05
CA ASN A 40 3.17 10.49 21.62
C ASN A 40 1.89 10.72 20.80
N GLY A 41 0.91 9.82 20.91
CA GLY A 41 -0.33 9.85 20.13
C GLY A 41 -0.28 9.06 18.82
N TYR A 42 -1.47 8.70 18.32
CA TYR A 42 -1.72 8.04 17.05
C TYR A 42 -3.19 8.30 16.62
N PRO A 43 -3.48 8.49 15.32
CA PRO A 43 -2.58 8.43 14.16
C PRO A 43 -1.79 9.73 13.91
N TYR A 44 -0.72 9.60 13.13
CA TYR A 44 0.02 10.74 12.56
C TYR A 44 -0.77 11.33 11.38
N ARG A 45 -1.04 12.64 11.43
CA ARG A 45 -1.57 13.39 10.29
C ARG A 45 -0.42 14.15 9.61
N PRO A 46 -0.15 13.89 8.31
CA PRO A 46 0.88 14.63 7.59
C PRO A 46 0.49 16.10 7.40
N SER A 47 1.48 16.93 7.07
CA SER A 47 1.26 18.32 6.65
C SER A 47 0.35 18.37 5.43
N ARG A 48 -0.55 19.35 5.39
CA ARG A 48 -1.47 19.56 4.26
C ARG A 48 -1.31 20.97 3.69
N PRO A 49 -1.39 21.15 2.35
CA PRO A 49 -1.45 22.49 1.76
C PRO A 49 -2.64 23.28 2.31
N LEU A 50 -2.46 24.57 2.52
CA LEU A 50 -3.53 25.46 2.94
C LEU A 50 -4.39 25.92 1.77
N TYR A 51 -3.79 26.07 0.59
CA TYR A 51 -4.44 26.68 -0.54
C TYR A 51 -4.69 25.71 -1.70
N LEU A 52 -5.75 25.99 -2.48
CA LEU A 52 -6.21 25.11 -3.56
C LEU A 52 -5.25 25.12 -4.76
N GLN A 53 -4.66 26.27 -5.10
CA GLN A 53 -3.72 26.40 -6.20
C GLN A 53 -2.52 25.46 -6.06
N ASP A 54 -2.01 25.26 -4.84
CA ASP A 54 -0.90 24.36 -4.57
C ASP A 54 -1.31 22.91 -4.84
N VAL A 55 -2.53 22.53 -4.42
CA VAL A 55 -3.10 21.21 -4.70
C VAL A 55 -3.26 20.98 -6.20
N TYR A 56 -3.74 21.98 -6.96
CA TYR A 56 -3.85 21.89 -8.41
C TYR A 56 -2.48 21.74 -9.07
N LYS A 57 -1.47 22.49 -8.62
CA LYS A 57 -0.10 22.42 -9.13
C LYS A 57 0.55 21.03 -8.90
N ILE A 58 0.32 20.40 -7.75
CA ILE A 58 0.79 19.01 -7.49
C ILE A 58 0.15 18.00 -8.44
N ARG A 59 -1.11 18.24 -8.81
CA ARG A 59 -1.93 17.31 -9.61
C ARG A 59 -1.86 17.58 -11.10
N SER A 60 -1.34 18.73 -11.53
CA SER A 60 -1.27 19.11 -12.94
C SER A 60 -0.21 18.34 -13.72
N ALA A 61 0.74 17.70 -13.03
CA ALA A 61 1.76 16.88 -13.68
C ALA A 61 1.24 15.47 -13.97
N ASP A 62 1.41 15.03 -15.21
CA ASP A 62 1.13 13.65 -15.61
C ASP A 62 2.05 12.67 -14.87
N ARG A 63 1.47 11.58 -14.39
CA ARG A 63 2.21 10.50 -13.73
C ARG A 63 2.18 9.28 -14.62
N LYS A 64 3.35 8.87 -15.10
CA LYS A 64 3.47 7.59 -15.82
C LYS A 64 3.16 6.46 -14.86
N HIS A 65 2.06 5.76 -15.11
CA HIS A 65 1.70 4.54 -14.42
C HIS A 65 1.91 3.35 -15.35
N ILE A 66 2.59 2.33 -14.85
CA ILE A 66 2.78 1.05 -15.55
C ILE A 66 2.15 0.00 -14.65
N ASP A 67 1.11 -0.66 -15.12
CA ASP A 67 0.45 -1.70 -14.34
C ASP A 67 1.38 -2.92 -14.20
N ALA A 68 1.62 -3.35 -12.96
CA ALA A 68 2.44 -4.51 -12.65
C ALA A 68 1.88 -5.79 -13.28
N GLY A 69 0.55 -5.89 -13.47
CA GLY A 69 -0.08 -7.03 -14.11
C GLY A 69 0.32 -7.24 -15.58
N THR A 70 0.84 -6.20 -16.25
CA THR A 70 1.28 -6.31 -17.65
C THR A 70 2.51 -7.21 -17.84
N ARG A 71 3.28 -7.45 -16.76
CA ARG A 71 4.47 -8.32 -16.77
C ARG A 71 4.17 -9.75 -16.33
N ALA A 72 2.96 -10.02 -15.85
CA ALA A 72 2.59 -11.28 -15.24
C ALA A 72 2.48 -12.43 -16.24
N ASP A 73 2.75 -13.66 -15.77
CA ASP A 73 2.32 -14.86 -16.48
C ASP A 73 0.79 -14.96 -16.42
N LYS A 74 0.13 -15.07 -17.58
CA LYS A 74 -1.33 -15.14 -17.67
C LYS A 74 -1.92 -16.30 -16.87
N SER A 75 -1.16 -17.39 -16.74
CA SER A 75 -1.57 -18.59 -15.99
C SER A 75 -1.50 -18.42 -14.47
N LYS A 76 -0.80 -17.38 -13.96
CA LYS A 76 -0.63 -17.10 -12.52
C LYS A 76 -0.11 -18.31 -11.72
N LYS A 77 0.68 -19.15 -12.40
CA LYS A 77 1.08 -20.46 -11.88
C LYS A 77 1.90 -20.35 -10.59
N ASN A 78 2.76 -19.33 -10.46
CA ASN A 78 3.63 -19.19 -9.30
C ASN A 78 2.83 -18.77 -8.05
N LEU A 79 1.83 -17.92 -8.23
CA LEU A 79 0.91 -17.50 -7.19
C LEU A 79 -0.02 -18.66 -6.79
N PHE A 80 -0.63 -19.34 -7.76
CA PHE A 80 -1.58 -20.41 -7.49
C PHE A 80 -0.93 -21.67 -6.93
N ALA A 81 0.28 -22.02 -7.35
CA ALA A 81 1.02 -23.15 -6.78
C ALA A 81 1.40 -22.94 -5.31
N ALA A 82 1.59 -21.69 -4.88
CA ALA A 82 1.88 -21.35 -3.49
C ALA A 82 0.61 -21.28 -2.61
N ALA A 83 -0.58 -21.24 -3.21
CA ALA A 83 -1.85 -21.19 -2.48
C ALA A 83 -2.25 -22.59 -2.01
N THR A 84 -2.71 -22.68 -0.76
CA THR A 84 -3.32 -23.91 -0.24
C THR A 84 -4.78 -24.04 -0.68
N LYS A 85 -5.49 -22.92 -0.83
CA LYS A 85 -6.86 -22.88 -1.31
C LYS A 85 -7.14 -21.57 -2.02
N ILE A 86 -7.89 -21.66 -3.12
CA ILE A 86 -8.37 -20.51 -3.89
C ILE A 86 -9.89 -20.65 -4.00
N THR A 87 -10.62 -19.58 -3.74
CA THR A 87 -12.09 -19.60 -3.82
C THR A 87 -12.59 -18.29 -4.41
N ASP A 88 -13.30 -18.40 -5.53
CA ASP A 88 -13.98 -17.26 -6.11
C ASP A 88 -15.24 -16.94 -5.30
N ILE A 89 -15.35 -15.68 -4.85
CA ILE A 89 -16.45 -15.23 -3.98
C ILE A 89 -17.74 -15.06 -4.79
N THR A 90 -17.63 -14.51 -5.99
CA THR A 90 -18.73 -14.42 -6.97
C THR A 90 -18.23 -14.84 -8.34
N ALA A 91 -19.14 -14.98 -9.32
CA ALA A 91 -18.77 -15.35 -10.68
C ALA A 91 -17.70 -14.43 -11.29
N ASN A 92 -17.81 -13.11 -11.11
CA ASN A 92 -16.97 -12.14 -11.82
C ASN A 92 -16.10 -11.25 -10.91
N ILE A 93 -16.39 -11.21 -9.61
CA ILE A 93 -15.72 -10.32 -8.65
C ILE A 93 -15.28 -11.10 -7.42
N GLY A 94 -14.05 -10.84 -6.97
CA GLY A 94 -13.58 -11.34 -5.69
C GLY A 94 -12.99 -12.74 -5.77
N THR A 95 -11.75 -12.88 -5.30
CA THR A 95 -11.10 -14.18 -5.09
C THR A 95 -10.44 -14.19 -3.72
N GLU A 96 -10.70 -15.21 -2.91
CA GLU A 96 -10.01 -15.46 -1.66
C GLU A 96 -8.87 -16.46 -1.87
N ILE A 97 -7.67 -16.08 -1.42
CA ILE A 97 -6.47 -16.93 -1.44
C ILE A 97 -6.05 -17.22 0.00
N VAL A 98 -5.86 -18.50 0.30
CA VAL A 98 -5.43 -19.02 1.60
C VAL A 98 -4.07 -19.70 1.46
N GLY A 99 -3.21 -19.54 2.48
CA GLY A 99 -1.89 -20.18 2.54
C GLY A 99 -0.72 -19.28 2.13
N ILE A 100 -0.99 -18.04 1.70
CA ILE A 100 0.03 -17.10 1.25
C ILE A 100 0.16 -15.92 2.23
N GLN A 101 1.40 -15.53 2.53
CA GLN A 101 1.73 -14.30 3.26
C GLN A 101 2.18 -13.22 2.28
N LEU A 102 1.51 -12.06 2.31
CA LEU A 102 1.79 -10.96 1.38
C LEU A 102 3.22 -10.38 1.51
N LYS A 103 3.82 -10.48 2.70
CA LYS A 103 5.21 -10.03 2.95
C LYS A 103 6.26 -10.91 2.25
N ASP A 104 5.92 -12.16 1.94
CA ASP A 104 6.86 -13.17 1.45
C ASP A 104 6.75 -13.42 -0.06
N LEU A 105 5.92 -12.64 -0.77
CA LEU A 105 5.72 -12.78 -2.22
C LEU A 105 7.00 -12.48 -3.00
N THR A 106 7.34 -13.35 -3.96
CA THR A 106 8.38 -13.08 -4.95
C THR A 106 7.95 -11.98 -5.95
N PRO A 107 8.88 -11.34 -6.67
CA PRO A 107 8.53 -10.36 -7.71
C PRO A 107 7.52 -10.90 -8.74
N GLU A 108 7.68 -12.14 -9.18
CA GLU A 108 6.81 -12.79 -10.16
C GLU A 108 5.40 -13.01 -9.59
N GLN A 109 5.32 -13.48 -8.34
CA GLN A 109 4.03 -13.66 -7.66
C GLN A 109 3.31 -12.31 -7.42
N ARG A 110 4.06 -11.21 -7.22
CA ARG A 110 3.47 -9.86 -7.10
C ARG A 110 2.87 -9.38 -8.41
N ASP A 111 3.54 -9.63 -9.53
CA ASP A 111 3.03 -9.29 -10.86
C ASP A 111 1.79 -10.14 -11.18
N GLU A 112 1.82 -11.45 -10.90
CA GLU A 112 0.66 -12.35 -11.05
C GLU A 112 -0.52 -11.95 -10.15
N LEU A 113 -0.24 -11.50 -8.92
CA LEU A 113 -1.26 -10.96 -8.02
C LEU A 113 -1.87 -9.66 -8.58
N ALA A 114 -1.07 -8.77 -9.16
CA ALA A 114 -1.57 -7.56 -9.79
C ALA A 114 -2.51 -7.90 -10.97
N LEU A 115 -2.14 -8.89 -11.80
CA LEU A 115 -3.00 -9.37 -12.88
C LEU A 115 -4.31 -9.98 -12.34
N LEU A 116 -4.25 -10.77 -11.27
CA LEU A 116 -5.46 -11.32 -10.64
C LEU A 116 -6.39 -10.21 -10.12
N ILE A 117 -5.83 -9.17 -9.53
CA ILE A 117 -6.61 -8.00 -9.06
C ILE A 117 -7.24 -7.28 -10.25
N ALA A 118 -6.52 -7.13 -11.37
CA ALA A 118 -7.06 -6.51 -12.58
C ALA A 118 -8.25 -7.32 -13.16
N GLU A 119 -8.19 -8.66 -13.10
CA GLU A 119 -9.25 -9.55 -13.61
C GLU A 119 -10.44 -9.66 -12.64
N ARG A 120 -10.18 -9.74 -11.33
CA ARG A 120 -11.18 -10.07 -10.30
C ARG A 120 -11.64 -8.87 -9.46
N SER A 121 -11.09 -7.69 -9.72
CA SER A 121 -11.27 -6.41 -9.01
C SER A 121 -10.80 -6.39 -7.55
N VAL A 122 -11.05 -7.46 -6.78
CA VAL A 122 -10.67 -7.55 -5.36
C VAL A 122 -10.17 -8.96 -5.04
N VAL A 123 -9.14 -9.03 -4.20
CA VAL A 123 -8.56 -10.29 -3.73
C VAL A 123 -8.42 -10.24 -2.22
N PHE A 124 -8.83 -11.32 -1.54
CA PHE A 124 -8.81 -11.42 -0.09
C PHE A 124 -7.72 -12.38 0.37
N PHE A 125 -6.97 -11.95 1.38
CA PHE A 125 -5.99 -12.77 2.07
C PHE A 125 -6.35 -12.83 3.56
N ARG A 126 -6.37 -14.02 4.13
CA ARG A 126 -6.65 -14.24 5.56
C ARG A 126 -5.37 -14.44 6.36
N ASN A 127 -5.45 -14.21 7.67
CA ASN A 127 -4.39 -14.53 8.63
C ASN A 127 -3.02 -13.93 8.25
N GLN A 128 -3.01 -12.65 7.90
CA GLN A 128 -1.79 -11.95 7.47
C GLN A 128 -0.98 -11.43 8.65
N ASP A 129 0.27 -11.86 8.74
CA ASP A 129 1.27 -11.37 9.68
C ASP A 129 2.18 -10.34 9.00
N ILE A 130 1.59 -9.17 8.70
CA ILE A 130 2.23 -8.07 8.00
C ILE A 130 2.15 -6.78 8.84
N SER A 131 3.26 -6.05 8.93
CA SER A 131 3.32 -4.74 9.59
C SER A 131 2.79 -3.62 8.68
N PRO A 132 2.35 -2.47 9.22
CA PRO A 132 1.97 -1.33 8.40
C PRO A 132 3.06 -0.84 7.44
N GLN A 133 4.33 -0.97 7.82
CA GLN A 133 5.50 -0.62 6.99
C GLN A 133 5.62 -1.57 5.79
N GLN A 134 5.58 -2.89 6.04
CA GLN A 134 5.59 -3.89 4.98
C GLN A 134 4.38 -3.75 4.05
N GLN A 135 3.19 -3.45 4.60
CA GLN A 135 1.99 -3.21 3.81
C GLN A 135 2.12 -1.98 2.92
N LYS A 136 2.76 -0.90 3.41
CA LYS A 136 3.09 0.28 2.62
C LYS A 136 4.06 -0.05 1.49
N GLU A 137 5.09 -0.84 1.75
CA GLU A 137 6.07 -1.27 0.76
C GLU A 137 5.42 -2.12 -0.34
N LEU A 138 4.58 -3.09 0.04
CA LEU A 138 3.80 -3.88 -0.91
C LEU A 138 2.93 -2.98 -1.80
N GLY A 139 2.26 -1.99 -1.20
CA GLY A 139 1.46 -1.02 -1.94
C GLY A 139 2.27 -0.16 -2.93
N LYS A 140 3.55 0.11 -2.64
CA LYS A 140 4.45 0.79 -3.59
C LYS A 140 4.81 -0.12 -4.76
N CYS A 141 5.11 -1.41 -4.50
CA CYS A 141 5.43 -2.38 -5.53
C CYS A 141 4.27 -2.57 -6.52
N LEU A 142 3.04 -2.71 -6.02
CA LEU A 142 1.84 -2.87 -6.87
C LEU A 142 1.49 -1.59 -7.64
N LYS A 143 1.84 -0.41 -7.12
CA LYS A 143 1.58 0.87 -7.79
C LYS A 143 2.58 1.22 -8.89
N TYR A 144 3.65 0.44 -9.04
CA TYR A 144 4.81 0.69 -9.92
C TYR A 144 4.94 2.14 -10.41
N HIS A 145 5.32 3.02 -9.50
CA HIS A 145 5.82 4.35 -9.86
C HIS A 145 7.32 4.17 -10.02
N LYS A 146 7.87 4.27 -11.24
CA LYS A 146 9.30 4.52 -11.40
C LYS A 146 9.52 5.95 -10.92
N SER A 147 9.59 6.15 -9.60
CA SER A 147 10.18 7.35 -9.04
C SER A 147 11.58 7.35 -9.62
N GLN A 148 11.85 8.29 -10.52
CA GLN A 148 13.23 8.61 -10.83
C GLN A 148 13.88 8.85 -9.47
N GLU A 149 14.75 7.92 -9.07
CA GLU A 149 15.79 8.28 -8.13
C GLU A 149 16.40 9.55 -8.71
N LEU A 150 16.40 10.62 -7.91
CA LEU A 150 17.32 11.71 -8.10
C LEU A 150 18.69 11.07 -8.28
N GLN A 151 19.12 10.89 -9.54
CA GLN A 151 20.53 10.77 -9.82
C GLN A 151 21.10 12.17 -9.58
N ALA A 152 22.05 12.19 -8.65
CA ALA A 152 22.84 13.35 -8.25
C ALA A 152 23.52 14.04 -9.44
#